data_AF-A0A521BW69-F1
#
_entry.id   AF-A0A521BW69-F1
#
_cell.length_a   1.000
_cell.length_b   1.000
_cell.length_c   1.000
_cell.angle_alpha   90.00
_cell.angle_beta   90.00
_cell.angle_gamma   90.00
#
_symmetry.space_group_name_H-M   'P 1'
#
loop_
_entity.id
_entity.type
_entity.pdbx_description
1 polymer ?
#
loop_
_entity_poly.entity_id
_entity_poly.type
_entity_poly.pdbx_seq_one_letter_code
_entity_poly.pdbx_strand_id
1 'polypeptide(L)'
;MMTSPGVILLSKYHLMTYFVAPSIPSDITKQIRANYEVTGKPLLDPFYPEKVNLVLEAIECGDIFILETVNKGSPPKMSWRAFNEKYVGEDPEFFMKDMGLLLEELDSPADPDIVFDHWLNNPSPSATPSGKVYHLLENLDLGPASVVLDDLELDHLLGHIIFVDGEHPGSNWRGVKISSANAVSALQWKLTQLGKQIKIRL
;
A
#
# COMPACT_ATOMS: atom_id res chain seq x y z
N MET A 1 -40.21 -13.86 -1.94
CA MET A 1 -39.06 -13.99 -1.01
C MET A 1 -37.91 -13.26 -1.66
N MET A 2 -37.53 -12.11 -1.10
CA MET A 2 -36.41 -11.30 -1.59
C MET A 2 -35.10 -11.88 -1.05
N THR A 3 -34.16 -12.15 -1.94
CA THR A 3 -32.79 -12.53 -1.60
C THR A 3 -32.06 -11.32 -1.04
N SER A 4 -31.52 -11.45 0.18
CA SER A 4 -30.74 -10.42 0.85
C SER A 4 -29.43 -10.17 0.09
N PRO A 5 -29.00 -8.90 -0.10
CA PRO A 5 -27.70 -8.60 -0.70
C PRO A 5 -26.59 -9.07 0.25
N GLY A 6 -25.62 -9.81 -0.30
CA GLY A 6 -24.51 -10.37 0.46
C GLY A 6 -23.61 -9.28 1.03
N VAL A 7 -23.80 -8.96 2.32
CA VAL A 7 -22.80 -8.24 3.11
C VAL A 7 -21.69 -9.24 3.43
N ILE A 8 -20.51 -9.04 2.84
CA ILE A 8 -19.32 -9.78 3.22
C ILE A 8 -18.85 -9.26 4.58
N LEU A 9 -19.23 -9.95 5.65
CA LEU A 9 -18.72 -9.75 7.00
C LEU A 9 -17.36 -10.47 7.13
N LEU A 10 -16.26 -9.73 7.01
CA LEU A 10 -14.93 -10.24 7.36
C LEU A 10 -14.72 -10.13 8.88
N SER A 11 -14.27 -11.23 9.47
CA SER A 11 -14.19 -11.51 10.90
C SER A 11 -13.22 -10.63 11.68
N LYS A 12 -13.50 -10.48 12.98
CA LYS A 12 -12.76 -9.79 14.05
C LYS A 12 -11.24 -10.09 14.11
N TYR A 13 -10.46 -9.38 13.32
CA TYR A 13 -9.14 -8.86 13.66
C TYR A 13 -9.13 -7.43 13.10
N HIS A 14 -8.40 -6.48 13.71
CA HIS A 14 -8.43 -5.06 13.30
C HIS A 14 -7.77 -4.86 11.92
N LEU A 15 -8.38 -5.38 10.86
CA LEU A 15 -8.17 -4.95 9.49
C LEU A 15 -9.10 -3.76 9.24
N MET A 16 -8.56 -2.55 9.25
CA MET A 16 -9.29 -1.44 8.63
C MET A 16 -9.03 -1.51 7.12
N THR A 17 -9.85 -2.30 6.44
CA THR A 17 -9.83 -2.37 4.98
C THR A 17 -10.88 -1.43 4.41
N TYR A 18 -10.45 -0.44 3.65
CA TYR A 18 -11.32 0.46 2.91
C TYR A 18 -11.09 0.29 1.41
N PHE A 19 -12.20 0.30 0.65
CA PHE A 19 -12.20 0.09 -0.79
C PHE A 19 -12.57 1.39 -1.48
N VAL A 20 -11.62 2.03 -2.15
CA VAL A 20 -11.91 3.28 -2.85
C VAL A 20 -12.00 3.05 -4.35
N ALA A 21 -13.09 3.54 -4.95
CA ALA A 21 -13.30 3.56 -6.39
C ALA A 21 -13.18 5.01 -6.89
N PRO A 22 -12.19 5.33 -7.73
CA PRO A 22 -12.11 6.64 -8.35
C PRO A 22 -13.38 6.97 -9.14
N SER A 23 -13.97 8.15 -8.88
CA SER A 23 -15.05 8.69 -9.70
C SER A 23 -14.47 9.26 -10.99
N ILE A 24 -14.75 8.62 -12.13
CA ILE A 24 -14.13 8.91 -13.43
C ILE A 24 -15.18 9.12 -14.53
N PRO A 25 -15.05 10.16 -15.37
CA PRO A 25 -15.90 10.38 -16.54
C PRO A 25 -15.88 9.20 -17.54
N SER A 26 -17.01 8.94 -18.18
CA SER A 26 -17.20 7.76 -19.05
C SER A 26 -16.25 7.70 -20.26
N ASP A 27 -15.86 8.84 -20.82
CA ASP A 27 -14.90 8.95 -21.92
C ASP A 27 -13.50 8.50 -21.48
N ILE A 28 -13.08 8.88 -20.27
CA ILE A 28 -11.82 8.45 -19.67
C ILE A 28 -11.87 6.94 -19.35
N THR A 29 -12.98 6.46 -18.79
CA THR A 29 -13.19 5.02 -18.54
C THR A 29 -13.05 4.19 -19.82
N LYS A 30 -13.64 4.65 -20.93
CA LYS A 30 -13.51 4.00 -22.24
C LYS A 30 -12.07 3.99 -22.74
N GLN A 31 -11.33 5.10 -22.60
CA GLN A 31 -9.92 5.16 -23.01
C GLN A 31 -9.06 4.18 -22.21
N ILE A 32 -9.25 4.10 -20.89
CA ILE A 32 -8.51 3.19 -20.01
C ILE A 32 -8.77 1.74 -20.43
N ARG A 33 -10.05 1.34 -20.58
CA ARG A 33 -10.42 -0.02 -21.00
C ARG A 33 -9.85 -0.37 -22.37
N ALA A 34 -10.03 0.50 -23.36
CA ALA A 34 -9.53 0.28 -24.71
C ALA A 34 -7.99 0.12 -24.73
N ASN A 35 -7.26 0.91 -23.95
CA ASN A 35 -5.82 0.73 -23.82
C ASN A 35 -5.46 -0.63 -23.22
N TYR A 36 -6.14 -1.06 -22.16
CA TYR A 36 -5.89 -2.34 -21.52
C TYR A 36 -6.23 -3.52 -22.45
N GLU A 37 -7.32 -3.45 -23.21
CA GLU A 37 -7.70 -4.48 -24.19
C GLU A 37 -6.61 -4.67 -25.27
N VAL A 38 -5.96 -3.59 -25.68
CA VAL A 38 -4.91 -3.63 -26.72
C VAL A 38 -3.55 -4.02 -26.15
N THR A 39 -3.19 -3.52 -24.97
CA THR A 39 -1.81 -3.57 -24.47
C THR A 39 -1.61 -4.48 -23.26
N GLY A 40 -2.69 -4.84 -22.56
CA GLY A 40 -2.65 -5.49 -21.25
C GLY A 40 -2.06 -4.61 -20.13
N LYS A 41 -1.78 -3.33 -20.39
CA LYS A 41 -1.07 -2.44 -19.46
C LYS A 41 -1.93 -1.24 -19.01
N PRO A 42 -1.63 -0.64 -17.85
CA PRO A 42 -2.19 0.64 -17.46
C PRO A 42 -1.89 1.75 -18.49
N LEU A 43 -2.92 2.53 -18.82
CA LEU A 43 -2.78 3.84 -19.46
C LEU A 43 -2.33 4.88 -18.43
N LEU A 44 -1.10 5.39 -18.53
CA LEU A 44 -0.52 6.34 -17.56
C LEU A 44 -0.08 7.64 -18.20
N ASP A 45 0.60 7.57 -19.34
CA ASP A 45 1.27 8.72 -19.97
C ASP A 45 0.35 9.93 -20.25
N PRO A 46 -0.89 9.76 -20.74
CA PRO A 46 -1.79 10.90 -20.96
C PRO A 46 -2.20 11.61 -19.67
N PHE A 47 -2.02 10.94 -18.53
CA PHE A 47 -2.46 11.43 -17.23
C PHE A 47 -1.31 11.95 -16.38
N TYR A 48 -0.06 11.96 -16.84
CA TYR A 48 1.01 12.50 -16.01
C TYR A 48 0.86 14.00 -15.77
N PRO A 49 1.16 14.47 -14.55
CA PRO A 49 1.17 15.90 -14.27
C PRO A 49 2.35 16.56 -15.00
N GLU A 50 2.20 17.84 -15.34
CA GLU A 50 3.26 18.64 -15.99
C GLU A 50 4.55 18.73 -15.15
N LYS A 51 4.40 18.68 -13.82
CA LYS A 51 5.49 18.65 -12.84
C LYS A 51 5.36 17.42 -11.96
N VAL A 52 6.49 16.75 -11.71
CA VAL A 52 6.56 15.53 -10.90
C VAL A 52 7.48 15.78 -9.71
N ASN A 53 6.92 15.71 -8.50
CA ASN A 53 7.67 15.82 -7.25
C ASN A 53 7.83 14.47 -6.54
N LEU A 54 6.96 13.51 -6.86
CA LEU A 54 6.98 12.19 -6.27
C LEU A 54 6.69 11.14 -7.34
N VAL A 55 7.47 10.06 -7.31
CA VAL A 55 7.23 8.88 -8.14
C VAL A 55 6.89 7.72 -7.23
N LEU A 56 5.76 7.07 -7.52
CA LEU A 56 5.33 5.81 -6.92
C LEU A 56 5.59 4.67 -7.90
N GLU A 57 5.99 3.53 -7.38
CA GLU A 57 6.20 2.30 -8.13
C GLU A 57 5.01 1.36 -7.88
N ALA A 58 4.38 0.90 -8.95
CA ALA A 58 3.31 -0.08 -8.94
C ALA A 58 3.89 -1.44 -9.30
N ILE A 59 4.15 -2.25 -8.27
CA ILE A 59 4.77 -3.55 -8.38
C ILE A 59 3.67 -4.59 -8.65
N GLU A 60 3.73 -5.26 -9.79
CA GLU A 60 2.82 -6.34 -10.15
C GLU A 60 3.05 -7.57 -9.26
N CYS A 61 1.99 -8.08 -8.66
CA CYS A 61 1.99 -9.19 -7.71
C CYS A 61 0.82 -10.13 -8.02
N GLY A 62 0.94 -10.92 -9.09
CA GLY A 62 -0.16 -11.71 -9.62
C GLY A 62 -1.25 -10.80 -10.19
N ASP A 63 -2.49 -10.92 -9.72
CA ASP A 63 -3.63 -10.15 -10.23
C ASP A 63 -3.77 -8.75 -9.60
N ILE A 64 -2.88 -8.38 -8.68
CA ILE A 64 -2.91 -7.09 -7.99
C ILE A 64 -1.60 -6.32 -8.17
N PHE A 65 -1.64 -5.02 -7.90
CA PHE A 65 -0.46 -4.17 -7.79
C PHE A 65 -0.27 -3.72 -6.35
N ILE A 66 0.97 -3.64 -5.90
CA ILE A 66 1.36 -3.02 -4.63
C ILE A 66 2.02 -1.68 -4.95
N LEU A 67 1.61 -0.61 -4.26
CA LEU A 67 2.29 0.68 -4.39
C LEU A 67 3.38 0.87 -3.34
N GLU A 68 4.54 1.32 -3.81
CA GLU A 68 5.68 1.71 -2.98
C GLU A 68 6.25 3.06 -3.43
N THR A 69 7.03 3.71 -2.58
CA THR A 69 7.88 4.83 -3.02
C THR A 69 9.10 4.30 -3.76
N VAL A 70 9.48 4.94 -4.88
CA VAL A 70 10.69 4.55 -5.66
C VAL A 70 11.96 4.55 -4.82
N ASN A 71 12.07 5.47 -3.86
CA ASN A 71 13.12 5.39 -2.86
C ASN A 71 12.67 4.45 -1.76
N LYS A 72 13.06 3.18 -1.86
CA LYS A 72 12.70 2.14 -0.90
C LYS A 72 13.26 2.40 0.51
N GLY A 73 14.07 3.45 0.69
CA GLY A 73 14.82 3.66 1.92
C GLY A 73 15.81 2.51 2.13
N SER A 74 16.52 2.56 3.24
CA SER A 74 17.22 1.39 3.77
C SER A 74 16.76 1.22 5.21
N PRO A 75 16.68 -0.04 5.70
CA PRO A 75 16.47 -0.26 7.11
C PRO A 75 17.52 0.54 7.91
N PRO A 76 17.11 1.18 9.01
CA PRO A 76 17.99 2.00 9.81
C PRO A 76 19.17 1.17 10.34
N LYS A 77 20.40 1.65 10.16
CA LYS A 77 21.56 1.05 10.84
C LYS A 77 21.47 1.33 12.34
N MET A 78 21.58 0.30 13.16
CA MET A 78 21.52 0.41 14.62
C MET A 78 22.28 -0.72 15.31
N SER A 79 22.54 -0.56 16.61
CA SER A 79 23.08 -1.63 17.45
C SER A 79 21.97 -2.57 17.91
N TRP A 80 22.35 -3.75 18.41
CA TRP A 80 21.40 -4.69 19.03
C TRP A 80 20.62 -4.09 20.21
N ARG A 81 21.28 -3.23 21.00
CA ARG A 81 20.64 -2.47 22.07
C ARG A 81 19.54 -1.55 21.53
N ALA A 82 19.87 -0.73 20.55
CA ALA A 82 18.90 0.18 19.93
C ALA A 82 17.79 -0.58 19.20
N PHE A 83 18.08 -1.74 18.62
CA PHE A 83 17.08 -2.64 18.04
C PHE A 83 16.10 -3.16 19.09
N ASN A 84 16.60 -3.69 20.21
CA ASN A 84 15.74 -4.17 21.31
C ASN A 84 14.86 -3.02 21.82
N GLU A 85 15.45 -1.87 22.16
CA GLU A 85 14.70 -0.71 22.66
C GLU A 85 13.60 -0.23 21.70
N LYS A 86 13.84 -0.31 20.40
CA LYS A 86 12.92 0.21 19.38
C LYS A 86 11.86 -0.79 18.94
N TYR A 87 12.24 -2.05 18.75
CA TYR A 87 11.43 -3.03 18.03
C TYR A 87 10.87 -4.14 18.90
N VAL A 88 11.59 -4.54 19.95
CA VAL A 88 11.28 -5.75 20.73
C VAL A 88 10.75 -5.38 22.13
N GLY A 89 11.43 -4.46 22.81
CA GLY A 89 11.03 -3.93 24.11
C GLY A 89 11.19 -4.94 25.26
N GLU A 90 12.06 -5.93 25.09
CA GLU A 90 12.30 -6.96 26.09
C GLU A 90 13.40 -6.57 27.08
N ASP A 91 13.41 -7.27 28.22
CA ASP A 91 14.53 -7.20 29.16
C ASP A 91 15.85 -7.58 28.45
N PRO A 92 16.96 -6.83 28.64
CA PRO A 92 18.21 -7.09 27.93
C PRO A 92 18.76 -8.51 28.13
N GLU A 93 18.63 -9.11 29.31
CA GLU A 93 19.12 -10.48 29.54
C GLU A 93 18.30 -11.51 28.76
N PHE A 94 16.98 -11.30 28.72
CA PHE A 94 16.09 -12.16 27.96
C PHE A 94 16.31 -12.00 26.44
N PHE A 95 16.40 -10.77 25.95
CA PHE A 95 16.67 -10.47 24.55
C PHE A 95 18.00 -11.05 24.07
N MET A 96 19.08 -10.88 24.85
CA MET A 96 20.38 -11.47 24.51
C MET A 96 20.30 -12.99 24.38
N LYS A 97 19.55 -13.66 25.27
CA LYS A 97 19.36 -15.09 25.21
C LYS A 97 18.59 -15.53 23.97
N ASP A 98 17.53 -14.81 23.61
CA ASP A 98 16.69 -15.13 22.44
C ASP A 98 17.47 -14.95 21.13
N MET A 99 18.27 -13.89 21.05
CA MET A 99 19.09 -13.57 19.88
C MET A 99 20.45 -14.28 19.85
N GLY A 100 20.81 -15.01 20.91
CA GLY A 100 22.10 -15.70 21.02
C GLY A 100 23.31 -14.76 21.14
N LEU A 101 23.13 -13.59 21.76
CA LEU A 101 24.14 -12.54 21.90
C LEU A 101 24.86 -12.59 23.25
N LEU A 102 26.12 -12.16 23.25
CA LEU A 102 26.89 -11.82 24.46
C LEU A 102 26.65 -10.36 24.87
N LEU A 103 26.92 -10.05 26.14
CA LEU A 103 26.75 -8.69 26.70
C LEU A 103 27.54 -7.63 25.91
N GLU A 104 28.75 -7.96 25.47
CA GLU A 104 29.63 -7.09 24.68
C GLU A 104 29.13 -6.86 23.24
N GLU A 105 28.23 -7.71 22.74
CA GLU A 105 27.65 -7.60 21.40
C GLU A 105 26.43 -6.67 21.35
N LEU A 106 25.84 -6.30 22.50
CA LEU A 106 24.68 -5.41 22.54
C LEU A 106 24.93 -4.06 21.85
N ASP A 107 26.15 -3.53 21.92
CA ASP A 107 26.53 -2.26 21.29
C ASP A 107 27.12 -2.45 19.88
N SER A 108 27.24 -3.69 19.40
CA SER A 108 27.67 -4.01 18.03
C SER A 108 26.52 -3.82 17.03
N PRO A 109 26.81 -3.62 15.73
CA PRO A 109 25.78 -3.50 14.70
C PRO A 109 24.84 -4.71 14.69
N ALA A 110 23.54 -4.45 14.68
CA ALA A 110 22.51 -5.47 14.53
C ALA A 110 22.52 -6.07 13.13
N ASP A 111 22.07 -7.31 13.00
CA ASP A 111 21.93 -7.98 11.70
C ASP A 111 20.98 -7.17 10.79
N PRO A 112 21.44 -6.71 9.62
CA PRO A 112 20.62 -5.90 8.72
C PRO A 112 19.33 -6.58 8.26
N ASP A 113 19.31 -7.90 8.10
CA ASP A 113 18.13 -8.65 7.62
C ASP A 113 17.08 -8.74 8.74
N ILE A 114 17.52 -8.97 9.98
CA ILE A 114 16.63 -8.96 11.15
C ILE A 114 16.04 -7.56 11.38
N VAL A 115 16.88 -6.52 11.26
CA VAL A 115 16.44 -5.13 11.35
C VAL A 115 15.47 -4.80 10.21
N PHE A 116 15.71 -5.30 9.00
CA PHE A 116 14.82 -5.12 7.86
C PHE A 116 13.44 -5.73 8.09
N ASP A 117 13.38 -6.99 8.52
CA ASP A 117 12.13 -7.69 8.79
C ASP A 117 11.31 -6.98 9.86
N HIS A 118 11.93 -6.56 10.96
CA HIS A 118 11.24 -5.78 11.99
C HIS A 118 10.91 -4.37 11.53
N TRP A 119 11.74 -3.74 10.70
CA TRP A 119 11.45 -2.42 10.17
C TRP A 119 10.24 -2.44 9.21
N LEU A 120 10.06 -3.52 8.45
CA LEU A 120 8.88 -3.74 7.63
C LEU A 120 7.63 -4.06 8.47
N ASN A 121 7.80 -4.82 9.55
CA ASN A 121 6.68 -5.34 10.36
C ASN A 121 6.32 -4.48 11.59
N ASN A 122 7.16 -3.52 11.99
CA ASN A 122 6.90 -2.72 13.18
C ASN A 122 6.03 -1.51 12.83
N PRO A 123 5.02 -1.20 13.67
CA PRO A 123 3.99 -0.19 13.43
C PRO A 123 4.46 1.26 13.49
N SER A 124 5.72 1.60 13.22
CA SER A 124 6.06 3.00 12.89
C SER A 124 5.75 3.22 11.39
N PRO A 125 4.49 3.55 11.06
CA PRO A 125 3.87 3.20 9.79
C PRO A 125 4.20 4.20 8.69
N SER A 126 5.03 5.20 9.00
CA SER A 126 5.44 6.29 8.12
C SER A 126 6.90 6.15 7.62
N ALA A 127 7.65 5.14 8.08
CA ALA A 127 9.04 4.95 7.68
C ALA A 127 9.22 4.08 6.43
N THR A 128 8.38 3.05 6.27
CA THR A 128 8.49 2.09 5.14
C THR A 128 7.97 2.71 3.84
N PRO A 129 8.44 2.23 2.67
CA PRO A 129 7.95 2.70 1.37
C PRO A 129 6.45 2.55 1.19
N SER A 130 5.90 1.39 1.54
CA SER A 130 4.46 1.09 1.42
C SER A 130 3.63 1.89 2.42
N GLY A 131 4.11 2.05 3.65
CA GLY A 131 3.45 2.84 4.69
C GLY A 131 3.40 4.35 4.37
N LYS A 132 4.45 4.88 3.74
CA LYS A 132 4.45 6.26 3.22
C LYS A 132 3.38 6.46 2.15
N VAL A 133 3.20 5.49 1.25
CA VAL A 133 2.15 5.56 0.23
C VAL A 133 0.77 5.46 0.86
N TYR A 134 0.58 4.56 1.82
CA TYR A 134 -0.66 4.43 2.58
C TYR A 134 -1.08 5.79 3.16
N HIS A 135 -0.21 6.43 3.95
CA HIS A 135 -0.50 7.72 4.58
C HIS A 135 -0.65 8.86 3.58
N LEU A 136 0.07 8.81 2.46
CA LEU A 136 -0.08 9.78 1.40
C LEU A 136 -1.48 9.71 0.76
N LEU A 137 -1.96 8.51 0.46
CA LEU A 137 -3.18 8.29 -0.29
C LEU A 137 -4.45 8.32 0.57
N GLU A 138 -4.39 7.90 1.84
CA GLU A 138 -5.56 7.89 2.74
C GLU A 138 -6.14 9.30 2.97
N ASN A 139 -5.28 10.33 2.87
CA ASN A 139 -5.63 11.72 3.11
C ASN A 139 -6.15 12.43 1.84
N LEU A 140 -6.34 11.69 0.75
CA LEU A 140 -6.84 12.23 -0.52
C LEU A 140 -8.31 11.85 -0.73
N ASP A 141 -9.08 12.78 -1.30
CA ASP A 141 -10.42 12.47 -1.80
C ASP A 141 -10.32 11.65 -3.10
N LEU A 142 -10.05 10.36 -2.96
CA LEU A 142 -9.91 9.43 -4.08
C LEU A 142 -11.27 8.95 -4.61
N GLY A 143 -12.37 9.21 -3.91
CA GLY A 143 -13.71 8.73 -4.25
C GLY A 143 -14.40 8.09 -3.04
N PRO A 144 -15.61 7.53 -3.24
CA PRO A 144 -16.34 6.86 -2.17
C PRO A 144 -15.55 5.67 -1.61
N ALA A 145 -15.51 5.56 -0.28
CA ALA A 145 -14.82 4.49 0.45
C ALA A 145 -15.57 3.14 0.48
N SER A 146 -16.82 3.16 0.00
CA SER A 146 -17.60 1.96 -0.30
C SER A 146 -18.62 2.34 -1.37
N VAL A 147 -18.87 1.42 -2.27
CA VAL A 147 -19.85 1.58 -3.35
C VAL A 147 -20.79 0.40 -3.32
N VAL A 148 -22.09 0.69 -3.32
CA VAL A 148 -23.13 -0.34 -3.45
C VAL A 148 -23.21 -0.70 -4.93
N LEU A 149 -23.01 -1.97 -5.27
CA LEU A 149 -22.98 -2.43 -6.67
C LEU A 149 -24.31 -2.19 -7.40
N ASP A 150 -25.42 -2.12 -6.67
CA ASP A 150 -26.74 -1.84 -7.25
C ASP A 150 -26.89 -0.39 -7.76
N ASP A 151 -26.06 0.54 -7.27
CA ASP A 151 -26.07 1.97 -7.64
C ASP A 151 -25.06 2.31 -8.76
N LEU A 152 -24.27 1.32 -9.19
CA LEU A 152 -23.25 1.50 -10.23
C LEU A 152 -23.58 0.62 -11.44
N GLU A 153 -23.59 1.25 -12.61
CA GLU A 153 -23.35 0.50 -13.83
C GLU A 153 -21.94 -0.10 -13.71
N LEU A 154 -21.84 -1.43 -13.62
CA LEU A 154 -20.57 -2.19 -13.50
C LEU A 154 -19.52 -1.74 -14.54
N ASP A 155 -19.99 -1.25 -15.68
CA ASP A 155 -19.18 -0.73 -16.78
C ASP A 155 -18.36 0.52 -16.39
N HIS A 156 -18.78 1.24 -15.34
CA HIS A 156 -18.07 2.41 -14.81
C HIS A 156 -17.00 2.05 -13.78
N LEU A 157 -16.99 0.81 -13.27
CA LEU A 157 -15.99 0.36 -12.30
C LEU A 157 -14.73 -0.15 -12.99
N LEU A 158 -13.64 0.62 -12.91
CA LEU A 158 -12.32 0.24 -13.42
C LEU A 158 -11.53 -0.67 -12.45
N GLY A 159 -12.00 -0.76 -11.21
CA GLY A 159 -11.43 -1.55 -10.13
C GLY A 159 -11.45 -0.74 -8.83
N HIS A 160 -10.64 -1.16 -7.86
CA HIS A 160 -10.62 -0.56 -6.53
C HIS A 160 -9.21 -0.51 -5.93
N ILE A 161 -9.07 0.36 -4.94
CA ILE A 161 -7.87 0.52 -4.11
C ILE A 161 -8.18 -0.03 -2.73
N ILE A 162 -7.31 -0.89 -2.21
CA ILE A 162 -7.41 -1.48 -0.89
C ILE A 162 -6.33 -0.88 0.00
N PHE A 163 -6.75 -0.21 1.06
CA PHE A 163 -5.88 0.19 2.16
C PHE A 163 -5.76 -0.97 3.13
N VAL A 164 -4.55 -1.49 3.33
CA VAL A 164 -4.27 -2.54 4.29
C VAL A 164 -3.54 -1.92 5.46
N ASP A 165 -4.18 -2.00 6.62
CA ASP A 165 -3.59 -1.63 7.89
C ASP A 165 -3.90 -2.72 8.92
N GLY A 166 -2.90 -3.50 9.29
CA GLY A 166 -2.97 -4.31 10.49
C GLY A 166 -2.21 -5.62 10.44
N GLU A 167 -2.21 -6.25 11.60
CA GLU A 167 -1.58 -7.54 11.86
C GLU A 167 -2.34 -8.66 11.15
N HIS A 168 -1.62 -9.43 10.34
CA HIS A 168 -2.05 -10.73 9.84
C HIS A 168 -1.15 -11.78 10.47
N PRO A 169 -1.62 -13.01 10.71
CA PRO A 169 -0.73 -14.12 11.04
C PRO A 169 0.38 -14.23 9.96
N GLY A 170 1.61 -13.89 10.33
CA GLY A 170 2.77 -13.90 9.44
C GLY A 170 3.08 -12.62 8.67
N SER A 171 2.34 -11.51 8.84
CA SER A 171 2.69 -10.22 8.22
C SER A 171 2.02 -9.03 8.91
N ASN A 172 2.80 -8.03 9.30
CA ASN A 172 2.29 -6.74 9.83
C ASN A 172 2.44 -5.63 8.77
N TRP A 173 2.07 -5.95 7.53
CA TRP A 173 2.29 -5.06 6.40
C TRP A 173 1.21 -3.98 6.31
N ARG A 174 1.64 -2.71 6.30
CA ARG A 174 0.80 -1.56 5.95
C ARG A 174 1.14 -1.08 4.54
N GLY A 175 0.12 -0.91 3.71
CA GLY A 175 0.31 -0.45 2.35
C GLY A 175 -0.96 -0.43 1.51
N VAL A 176 -0.78 -0.14 0.22
CA VAL A 176 -1.86 0.04 -0.72
C VAL A 176 -1.80 -1.04 -1.79
N LYS A 177 -2.90 -1.79 -1.94
CA LYS A 177 -3.09 -2.74 -3.04
C LYS A 177 -4.06 -2.15 -4.06
N ILE A 178 -3.83 -2.41 -5.34
CA ILE A 178 -4.68 -1.97 -6.44
C ILE A 178 -5.14 -3.20 -7.22
N SER A 179 -6.43 -3.29 -7.49
CA SER A 179 -7.05 -4.53 -7.98
C SER A 179 -6.76 -4.90 -9.43
N SER A 180 -6.26 -3.96 -10.25
CA SER A 180 -6.09 -4.17 -11.69
C SER A 180 -5.27 -3.05 -12.34
N ALA A 181 -4.79 -3.28 -13.55
CA ALA A 181 -4.13 -2.26 -14.37
C ALA A 181 -5.06 -1.06 -14.68
N ASN A 182 -6.35 -1.33 -14.90
CA ASN A 182 -7.35 -0.28 -15.09
C ASN A 182 -7.51 0.60 -13.84
N ALA A 183 -7.45 0.01 -12.64
CA ALA A 183 -7.47 0.77 -11.39
C ALA A 183 -6.17 1.57 -11.17
N VAL A 184 -5.02 1.09 -11.65
CA VAL A 184 -3.77 1.87 -11.63
C VAL A 184 -3.90 3.12 -12.52
N SER A 185 -4.45 2.99 -13.72
CA SER A 185 -4.78 4.13 -14.59
C SER A 185 -5.75 5.10 -13.94
N ALA A 186 -6.82 4.57 -13.35
CA ALA A 186 -7.84 5.35 -12.66
C ALA A 186 -7.24 6.18 -11.51
N LEU A 187 -6.34 5.58 -10.73
CA LEU A 187 -5.63 6.27 -9.66
C LEU A 187 -4.72 7.37 -10.23
N GLN A 188 -3.91 7.10 -11.26
CA GLN A 188 -3.07 8.15 -11.87
C GLN A 188 -3.91 9.32 -12.37
N TRP A 189 -5.02 9.06 -13.06
CA TRP A 189 -5.93 10.11 -13.51
C TRP A 189 -6.47 10.92 -12.33
N LYS A 190 -6.93 10.26 -11.26
CA LYS A 190 -7.50 10.91 -10.08
C LYS A 190 -6.47 11.77 -9.34
N LEU A 191 -5.24 11.28 -9.20
CA LEU A 191 -4.13 12.06 -8.62
C LEU A 191 -3.88 13.35 -9.40
N THR A 192 -3.93 13.28 -10.73
CA THR A 192 -3.76 14.45 -11.61
C THR A 192 -4.93 15.42 -11.49
N GLN A 193 -6.16 14.94 -11.42
CA GLN A 193 -7.34 15.80 -11.18
C GLN A 193 -7.29 16.50 -9.82
N LEU A 194 -6.73 15.84 -8.80
CA LEU A 194 -6.50 16.44 -7.48
C LEU A 194 -5.31 17.42 -7.47
N GLY A 195 -4.69 17.71 -8.62
CA GLY A 195 -3.55 18.60 -8.75
C GLY A 195 -2.28 18.06 -8.09
N LYS A 196 -2.19 16.75 -7.85
CA LYS A 196 -1.03 16.13 -7.21
C LYS A 196 0.08 15.94 -8.23
N GLN A 197 1.28 16.38 -7.88
CA GLN A 197 2.50 16.22 -8.67
C GLN A 197 3.10 14.83 -8.47
N ILE A 198 2.25 13.79 -8.56
CA ILE A 198 2.59 12.39 -8.32
C ILE A 198 2.49 11.63 -9.63
N LYS A 199 3.53 10.85 -9.93
CA LYS A 199 3.60 9.94 -11.07
C LYS A 199 3.65 8.51 -10.57
N ILE A 200 2.80 7.64 -11.10
CA ILE A 200 2.91 6.18 -10.95
C ILE A 200 3.72 5.65 -12.13
N ARG A 201 4.64 4.72 -11.86
CA ARG A 201 5.33 3.92 -12.87
C ARG A 201 5.18 2.44 -12.55
N LEU A 202 5.39 1.60 -13.56
CA LEU A 202 5.54 0.14 -13.42
C LEU A 202 7.00 -0.22 -13.18
#